data_AF-A0A2H3JRX2-F1
#
_entry.id   AF-A0A2H3JRX2-F1
#
_cell.length_a   1.000
_cell.length_b   1.000
_cell.length_c   1.000
_cell.angle_alpha   90.00
_cell.angle_beta   90.00
_cell.angle_gamma   90.00
#
_symmetry.space_group_name_H-M   'P 1'
#
loop_
_entity.id
_entity.type
_entity.pdbx_description
1 polymer ?
#
loop_
_entity_poly.entity_id
_entity_poly.type
_entity_poly.pdbx_seq_one_letter_code
_entity_poly.pdbx_strand_id
1 'polypeptide(L)'
;MHPQPYYPLQTEDPSIHPVHTSPISSSDQAQCRWGHPCGRSLDDVTPAGIARHLKEHHIDPSTWHNKNRGHCLWSDWDGLCNREMNYASFGKHIASVHLHATASKCPHCQRALGRADSLDRHIKNYCEYRSKSQKPIGKTHLVRTVELDGYPESH
;
A
#
# COMPACT_ATOMS: atom_id res chain seq x y z
N MET A 1 -7.98 -40.94 53.18
CA MET A 1 -8.78 -39.91 52.50
C MET A 1 -7.82 -38.79 52.11
N HIS A 2 -7.72 -38.51 50.81
CA HIS A 2 -6.59 -37.84 50.15
C HIS A 2 -6.51 -36.33 50.42
N PRO A 3 -5.31 -35.75 50.66
CA PRO A 3 -5.12 -34.31 50.63
C PRO A 3 -5.10 -33.80 49.18
N GLN A 4 -5.81 -32.71 48.91
CA GLN A 4 -5.82 -32.01 47.62
C GLN A 4 -4.49 -31.25 47.44
N PRO A 5 -3.85 -31.28 46.26
CA PRO A 5 -2.74 -30.40 45.97
C PRO A 5 -3.24 -28.98 45.67
N TYR A 6 -2.66 -27.99 46.36
CA TYR A 6 -2.82 -26.57 46.06
C TYR A 6 -1.88 -26.21 44.91
N TYR A 7 -2.43 -25.84 43.75
CA TYR A 7 -1.66 -25.32 42.63
C TYR A 7 -1.48 -23.79 42.79
N PRO A 8 -0.24 -23.25 42.73
CA PRO A 8 -0.04 -21.82 42.63
C PRO A 8 -0.46 -21.32 41.24
N LEU A 9 -1.21 -20.22 41.16
CA LEU A 9 -1.36 -19.44 39.92
C LEU A 9 0.02 -18.92 39.52
N GLN A 10 0.56 -19.48 38.44
CA GLN A 10 1.79 -19.00 37.84
C GLN A 10 1.44 -17.95 36.80
N THR A 11 1.93 -16.74 37.07
CA THR A 11 1.80 -15.49 36.33
C THR A 11 2.12 -15.65 34.85
N GLU A 12 1.22 -15.11 34.03
CA GLU A 12 1.34 -14.90 32.58
C GLU A 12 2.72 -14.34 32.21
N ASP A 13 3.46 -15.08 31.38
CA ASP A 13 4.71 -14.59 30.77
C ASP A 13 4.38 -13.59 29.65
N PRO A 14 4.98 -12.39 29.64
CA PRO A 14 4.79 -11.37 28.60
C PRO A 14 5.54 -11.75 27.33
N SER A 15 5.01 -12.75 26.61
CA SER A 15 5.45 -13.10 25.26
C SER A 15 5.05 -12.00 24.27
N ILE A 16 5.99 -11.06 24.11
CA ILE A 16 6.41 -10.43 22.85
C ILE A 16 5.34 -10.52 21.76
N HIS A 17 4.41 -9.57 21.78
CA HIS A 17 3.64 -9.26 20.59
C HIS A 17 4.63 -8.83 19.50
N PRO A 18 4.63 -9.44 18.29
CA PRO A 18 5.24 -8.77 17.15
C PRO A 18 4.56 -7.41 17.04
N VAL A 19 5.39 -6.36 16.95
CA VAL A 19 4.97 -4.98 16.70
C VAL A 19 4.26 -4.96 15.35
N HIS A 20 2.96 -5.27 15.36
CA HIS A 20 2.07 -4.94 14.28
C HIS A 20 1.94 -3.43 14.33
N THR A 21 2.74 -2.81 13.48
CA THR A 21 2.71 -1.40 13.11
C THR A 21 1.26 -1.01 12.89
N SER A 22 0.70 -0.23 13.81
CA SER A 22 -0.68 0.26 13.73
C SER A 22 -0.90 1.13 12.47
N PRO A 23 -2.17 1.34 12.08
CA PRO A 23 -2.75 0.98 10.80
C PRO A 23 -2.44 2.02 9.71
N ILE A 24 -1.89 1.57 8.59
CA ILE A 24 -1.92 2.37 7.36
C ILE A 24 -3.39 2.41 6.92
N SER A 25 -3.94 3.63 6.86
CA SER A 25 -5.32 3.94 6.48
C SER A 25 -5.89 2.97 5.42
N SER A 26 -6.90 2.20 5.82
CA SER A 26 -7.49 1.05 5.11
C SER A 26 -8.34 1.42 3.87
N SER A 27 -7.88 2.35 3.02
CA SER A 27 -8.63 2.79 1.82
C SER A 27 -7.86 2.70 0.49
N ASP A 28 -6.62 2.21 0.46
CA ASP A 28 -5.81 2.13 -0.77
C ASP A 28 -5.43 0.69 -1.18
N GLN A 29 -6.11 -0.34 -0.66
CA GLN A 29 -5.89 -1.72 -1.12
C GLN A 29 -6.43 -1.88 -2.55
N ALA A 30 -5.51 -1.99 -3.51
CA ALA A 30 -5.85 -2.27 -4.89
C ALA A 30 -6.58 -3.62 -4.99
N GLN A 31 -7.75 -3.63 -5.63
CA GLN A 31 -8.52 -4.86 -5.84
C GLN A 31 -8.09 -5.54 -7.15
N CYS A 32 -7.99 -6.86 -7.13
CA CYS A 32 -7.80 -7.65 -8.33
C CYS A 32 -9.04 -7.60 -9.22
N ARG A 33 -8.85 -7.16 -10.47
CA ARG A 33 -9.92 -7.08 -11.49
C ARG A 33 -9.69 -8.04 -12.65
N TRP A 34 -9.00 -9.13 -12.40
CA TRP A 34 -8.73 -10.15 -13.41
C TRP A 34 -10.01 -10.95 -13.73
N GLY A 35 -10.34 -11.05 -15.01
CA GLY A 35 -11.48 -11.81 -15.53
C GLY A 35 -12.84 -11.25 -15.11
N HIS A 36 -13.80 -12.16 -14.87
CA HIS A 36 -15.02 -11.86 -14.12
C HIS A 36 -14.68 -11.74 -12.63
N PRO A 37 -15.27 -10.77 -11.92
CA PRO A 37 -14.59 -10.03 -10.87
C PRO A 37 -14.01 -10.95 -9.78
N CYS A 38 -12.67 -11.01 -9.73
CA CYS A 38 -11.95 -11.63 -8.61
C CYS A 38 -12.26 -10.89 -7.30
N GLY A 39 -12.13 -9.57 -7.29
CA GLY A 39 -12.52 -8.69 -6.18
C GLY A 39 -11.64 -8.79 -4.93
N ARG A 40 -10.67 -9.72 -4.89
CA ARG A 40 -9.76 -9.89 -3.74
C ARG A 40 -8.79 -8.73 -3.63
N SER A 41 -8.46 -8.33 -2.41
CA SER A 41 -7.43 -7.34 -2.13
C SER A 41 -6.06 -7.85 -2.58
N LEU A 42 -5.27 -6.98 -3.20
CA LEU A 42 -3.86 -7.20 -3.48
C LEU A 42 -3.04 -6.50 -2.39
N ASP A 43 -2.52 -7.27 -1.44
CA ASP A 43 -1.68 -6.74 -0.36
C ASP A 43 -0.27 -6.36 -0.85
N ASP A 44 0.18 -6.98 -1.93
CA ASP A 44 1.46 -6.71 -2.59
C ASP A 44 1.23 -6.39 -4.08
N VAL A 45 1.23 -5.09 -4.40
CA VAL A 45 1.06 -4.56 -5.76
C VAL A 45 2.38 -4.52 -6.54
N THR A 46 3.46 -5.11 -6.02
CA THR A 46 4.69 -5.30 -6.80
C THR A 46 4.46 -6.30 -7.93
N PRO A 47 5.29 -6.27 -9.00
CA PRO A 47 5.19 -7.26 -10.07
C PRO A 47 5.29 -8.72 -9.59
N ALA A 48 6.06 -8.96 -8.52
CA ALA A 48 6.22 -10.30 -7.95
C ALA A 48 4.95 -10.72 -7.18
N GLY A 49 4.41 -9.85 -6.34
CA GLY A 49 3.16 -10.10 -5.61
C GLY A 49 1.97 -10.35 -6.52
N ILE A 50 1.81 -9.53 -7.55
CA ILE A 50 0.75 -9.72 -8.56
C ILE A 50 0.95 -11.04 -9.31
N ALA A 51 2.16 -11.35 -9.76
CA ALA A 51 2.42 -12.61 -10.47
C ALA A 51 2.11 -13.83 -9.58
N ARG A 52 2.46 -13.76 -8.30
CA ARG A 52 2.11 -14.79 -7.31
C ARG A 52 0.60 -14.94 -7.18
N HIS A 53 -0.13 -13.84 -7.02
CA HIS A 53 -1.59 -13.84 -6.95
C HIS A 53 -2.24 -14.49 -8.19
N LEU A 54 -1.78 -14.14 -9.39
CA LEU A 54 -2.30 -14.73 -10.63
C LEU A 54 -2.05 -16.24 -10.70
N LYS A 55 -0.87 -16.69 -10.30
CA LYS A 55 -0.51 -18.11 -10.27
C LYS A 55 -1.30 -18.91 -9.21
N GLU A 56 -1.71 -18.27 -8.13
CA GLU A 56 -2.46 -18.93 -7.05
C GLU A 56 -3.97 -18.96 -7.32
N HIS A 57 -4.51 -17.96 -8.02
CA HIS A 57 -5.96 -17.76 -8.10
C HIS A 57 -6.56 -17.78 -9.50
N HIS A 58 -5.76 -17.62 -10.56
CA HIS A 58 -6.29 -17.44 -11.91
C HIS A 58 -5.67 -18.36 -12.96
N ILE A 59 -4.44 -18.79 -12.75
CA ILE A 59 -3.69 -19.61 -13.70
C ILE A 59 -3.16 -20.81 -12.94
N ASP A 60 -3.48 -22.01 -13.41
CA ASP A 60 -3.04 -23.23 -12.76
C ASP A 60 -1.49 -23.26 -12.67
N PRO A 61 -0.90 -23.61 -11.51
CA PRO A 61 0.55 -23.64 -11.33
C PRO A 61 1.29 -24.50 -12.36
N SER A 62 0.66 -25.56 -12.86
CA SER A 62 1.21 -26.49 -13.86
C SER A 62 1.25 -25.88 -15.25
N THR A 63 0.39 -24.90 -15.53
CA THR A 63 0.35 -24.16 -16.80
C THR A 63 1.26 -22.92 -16.79
N TRP A 64 1.74 -22.52 -15.61
CA TRP A 64 2.58 -21.34 -15.43
C TRP A 64 4.04 -21.62 -15.84
N HIS A 65 4.37 -21.31 -17.10
CA HIS A 65 5.75 -21.28 -17.58
C HIS A 65 6.10 -19.93 -18.17
N ASN A 66 7.35 -19.49 -17.99
CA ASN A 66 7.81 -18.17 -18.44
C ASN A 66 7.74 -17.99 -19.97
N LYS A 67 7.79 -19.08 -20.73
CA LYS A 67 7.67 -19.09 -22.20
C LYS A 67 6.23 -19.20 -22.68
N ASN A 68 5.29 -19.52 -21.78
CA ASN A 68 3.88 -19.60 -22.14
C ASN A 68 3.32 -18.20 -22.31
N ARG A 69 2.46 -18.08 -23.31
CA ARG A 69 1.79 -16.85 -23.68
C ARG A 69 0.32 -16.96 -23.33
N GLY A 70 -0.27 -15.84 -22.98
CA GLY A 70 -1.72 -15.71 -22.90
C GLY A 70 -2.12 -14.25 -22.78
N HIS A 71 -3.39 -14.04 -22.51
CA HIS A 71 -4.01 -12.72 -22.58
C HIS A 71 -4.16 -12.13 -21.18
N CYS A 72 -3.88 -10.84 -21.06
CA CYS A 72 -4.22 -10.07 -19.87
C CYS A 72 -5.76 -9.94 -19.80
N LEU A 73 -6.37 -10.54 -18.79
CA LEU A 73 -7.83 -10.48 -18.58
C LEU A 73 -8.22 -9.39 -17.59
N TRP A 74 -7.35 -8.42 -17.32
CA TRP A 74 -7.69 -7.33 -16.43
C TRP A 74 -8.82 -6.48 -17.01
N SER A 75 -9.83 -6.19 -16.19
CA SER A 75 -10.99 -5.38 -16.54
C SER A 75 -10.90 -4.02 -15.85
N ASP A 76 -10.84 -2.96 -16.65
CA ASP A 76 -10.96 -1.57 -16.19
C ASP A 76 -12.28 -0.95 -16.68
N TRP A 77 -12.42 0.35 -16.44
CA TRP A 77 -13.58 1.13 -16.88
C TRP A 77 -13.74 1.18 -18.40
N ASP A 78 -12.64 1.05 -19.16
CA ASP A 78 -12.62 1.05 -20.64
C ASP A 78 -12.91 -0.34 -21.24
N GLY A 79 -12.97 -1.38 -20.41
CA GLY A 79 -13.21 -2.76 -20.82
C GLY A 79 -12.05 -3.71 -20.50
N LEU A 80 -12.07 -4.87 -21.17
CA LEU A 80 -11.07 -5.94 -21.01
C LEU A 80 -9.78 -5.59 -21.76
N CYS A 81 -8.63 -5.68 -21.08
CA CYS A 81 -7.32 -5.37 -21.68
C CYS A 81 -6.98 -6.27 -22.88
N ASN A 82 -7.21 -7.57 -22.74
CA ASN A 82 -6.99 -8.63 -23.74
C ASN A 82 -5.63 -8.60 -24.47
N ARG A 83 -4.58 -8.04 -23.84
CA ARG A 83 -3.26 -7.97 -24.46
C ARG A 83 -2.51 -9.29 -24.31
N GLU A 84 -2.06 -9.86 -25.43
CA GLU A 84 -1.25 -11.07 -25.43
C GLU A 84 0.20 -10.78 -24.99
N MET A 85 0.72 -11.56 -24.04
CA MET A 85 2.11 -11.48 -23.59
C MET A 85 2.55 -12.77 -22.89
N ASN A 86 3.85 -12.85 -22.57
CA ASN A 86 4.39 -13.95 -21.76
C ASN A 86 3.89 -13.86 -20.33
N TYR A 87 3.65 -15.01 -19.68
CA TYR A 87 3.19 -15.06 -18.29
C TYR A 87 4.17 -14.37 -17.32
N ALA A 88 5.47 -14.48 -17.59
CA ALA A 88 6.50 -13.78 -16.83
C ALA A 88 6.36 -12.24 -16.86
N SER A 89 5.63 -11.69 -17.84
CA SER A 89 5.42 -10.25 -18.02
C SER A 89 4.12 -9.74 -17.39
N PHE A 90 3.18 -10.61 -17.03
CA PHE A 90 1.87 -10.19 -16.50
C PHE A 90 1.98 -9.30 -15.27
N GLY A 91 2.78 -9.69 -14.27
CA GLY A 91 2.93 -8.90 -13.05
C GLY A 91 3.42 -7.48 -13.32
N LYS A 92 4.42 -7.32 -14.19
CA LYS A 92 4.96 -5.99 -14.58
C LYS A 92 3.95 -5.19 -15.39
N HIS A 93 3.23 -5.85 -16.29
CA HIS A 93 2.20 -5.21 -17.10
C HIS A 93 1.07 -4.65 -16.23
N ILE A 94 0.50 -5.47 -15.33
CA ILE A 94 -0.59 -5.04 -14.46
C ILE A 94 -0.15 -3.94 -13.50
N ALA A 95 1.01 -4.11 -12.85
CA ALA A 95 1.54 -3.09 -11.94
C ALA A 95 1.66 -1.73 -12.61
N SER A 96 2.11 -1.68 -13.87
CA SER A 96 2.39 -0.43 -14.57
C SER A 96 1.20 0.15 -15.34
N VAL A 97 0.33 -0.69 -15.91
CA VAL A 97 -0.77 -0.26 -16.80
C VAL A 97 -2.07 -0.11 -16.04
N HIS A 98 -2.38 -1.04 -15.14
CA HIS A 98 -3.69 -1.10 -14.50
C HIS A 98 -3.65 -0.47 -13.11
N LEU A 99 -2.72 -0.94 -12.28
CA LEU A 99 -2.63 -0.47 -10.90
C LEU A 99 -1.87 0.84 -10.76
N HIS A 100 -1.08 1.21 -11.77
CA HIS A 100 -0.16 2.34 -11.68
C HIS A 100 0.64 2.28 -10.35
N ALA A 101 1.02 1.08 -9.91
CA ALA A 101 1.70 0.85 -8.64
C ALA A 101 3.13 1.43 -8.63
N THR A 102 3.68 1.73 -9.82
CA THR A 102 4.90 2.52 -9.99
C THR A 102 4.64 4.02 -10.02
N ALA A 103 3.38 4.46 -9.89
CA ALA A 103 3.04 5.86 -9.91
C ALA A 103 3.53 6.52 -8.64
N SER A 104 4.41 7.48 -8.84
CA SER A 104 4.93 8.30 -7.77
C SER A 104 4.23 9.65 -7.82
N LYS A 105 3.77 10.12 -6.65
CA LYS A 105 3.22 11.46 -6.52
C LYS A 105 4.37 12.46 -6.58
N CYS A 106 4.19 13.53 -7.33
CA CYS A 106 5.15 14.63 -7.29
C CYS A 106 5.15 15.27 -5.90
N PRO A 107 6.31 15.41 -5.23
CA PRO A 107 6.38 16.02 -3.90
C PRO A 107 5.96 17.51 -3.90
N HIS A 108 6.04 18.18 -5.05
CA HIS A 108 5.77 19.61 -5.17
C HIS A 108 4.31 19.95 -5.48
N CYS A 109 3.68 19.20 -6.40
CA CYS A 109 2.31 19.49 -6.85
C CYS A 109 1.30 18.38 -6.48
N GLN A 110 1.75 17.31 -5.82
CA GLN A 110 0.95 16.15 -5.42
C GLN A 110 0.24 15.42 -6.57
N ARG A 111 0.59 15.71 -7.83
CA ARG A 111 0.06 15.01 -9.00
C ARG A 111 0.60 13.59 -9.06
N ALA A 112 -0.30 12.60 -9.14
CA ALA A 112 0.06 11.21 -9.37
C ALA A 112 0.46 11.02 -10.84
N LEU A 113 1.69 10.53 -11.08
CA LEU A 113 2.20 10.28 -12.41
C LEU A 113 2.53 8.79 -12.54
N GLY A 114 2.02 8.15 -13.58
CA GLY A 114 2.00 6.69 -13.75
C GLY A 114 3.36 5.97 -13.69
N ARG A 115 4.48 6.69 -13.84
CA ARG A 115 5.84 6.14 -13.82
C ARG A 115 6.86 7.09 -13.22
N ALA A 116 7.93 6.54 -12.68
CA ALA A 116 9.05 7.29 -12.11
C ALA A 116 9.81 8.15 -13.14
N ASP A 117 10.00 7.67 -14.38
CA ASP A 117 10.62 8.46 -15.48
C ASP A 117 9.78 9.69 -15.83
N SER A 118 8.46 9.51 -15.83
CA SER A 118 7.49 10.54 -16.14
C SER A 118 7.41 11.55 -15.01
N LEU A 119 7.58 11.10 -13.76
CA LEU A 119 7.76 11.95 -12.61
C LEU A 119 9.05 12.76 -12.68
N ASP A 120 10.20 12.14 -12.99
CA ASP A 120 11.48 12.86 -13.10
C ASP A 120 11.39 13.98 -14.15
N ARG A 121 10.90 13.63 -15.36
CA ARG A 121 10.70 14.60 -16.43
C ARG A 121 9.69 15.69 -16.05
N HIS A 122 8.62 15.32 -15.33
CA HIS A 122 7.65 16.28 -14.81
C HIS A 122 8.30 17.24 -13.82
N ILE A 123 8.96 16.74 -12.78
CA ILE A 123 9.69 17.57 -11.79
C ILE A 123 10.64 18.52 -12.51
N LYS A 124 11.38 18.00 -13.50
CA LYS A 124 12.45 18.74 -14.14
C LYS A 124 11.95 19.83 -15.11
N ASN A 125 10.88 19.57 -15.87
CA ASN A 125 10.49 20.43 -17.00
C ASN A 125 9.06 20.98 -16.94
N TYR A 126 8.13 20.30 -16.26
CA TYR A 126 6.68 20.58 -16.36
C TYR A 126 6.01 20.85 -15.00
N CYS A 127 6.77 20.79 -13.91
CA CYS A 127 6.23 21.03 -12.59
C CYS A 127 6.17 22.54 -12.33
N GLU A 128 4.97 23.10 -12.49
CA GLU A 128 4.68 24.53 -12.27
C GLU A 128 5.03 24.99 -10.84
N TYR A 129 4.98 24.07 -9.87
CA TYR A 129 5.39 24.31 -8.47
C TYR A 129 6.92 24.32 -8.27
N ARG A 130 7.69 23.67 -9.15
CA ARG A 130 9.17 23.70 -9.09
C ARG A 130 9.72 25.07 -9.52
N SER A 131 9.00 25.77 -10.39
CA SER A 131 9.33 27.13 -10.85
C SER A 131 8.96 28.22 -9.83
N LYS A 132 8.23 27.86 -8.76
CA LYS A 132 7.85 28.75 -7.66
C LYS A 132 8.42 28.22 -6.35
N SER A 133 9.76 28.27 -6.24
CA SER A 133 10.47 27.91 -5.02
C SER A 133 9.85 28.56 -3.77
N GLN A 134 9.77 27.76 -2.70
CA GLN A 134 9.79 28.18 -1.29
C GLN A 134 8.54 28.89 -0.74
N LYS A 135 7.68 28.09 -0.09
CA LYS A 135 7.51 28.33 1.36
C LYS A 135 8.00 27.09 2.09
N PRO A 136 8.99 27.20 3.00
CA PRO A 136 9.32 26.11 3.90
C PRO A 136 8.04 25.70 4.64
N ILE A 137 7.93 24.42 4.98
CA ILE A 137 6.87 23.92 5.85
C ILE A 137 7.10 24.52 7.25
N GLY A 138 6.66 25.77 7.39
CA GLY A 138 6.71 26.56 8.60
C GLY A 138 5.62 26.06 9.53
N LYS A 139 6.01 25.20 10.46
CA LYS A 139 5.57 25.15 11.86
C LYS A 139 4.38 26.09 12.19
N THR A 140 3.20 25.51 12.46
CA THR A 140 2.14 26.10 13.31
C THR A 140 1.31 24.91 13.81
N HIS A 141 1.13 24.67 15.10
CA HIS A 141 0.54 25.61 16.03
C HIS A 141 1.10 25.36 17.44
N LEU A 142 1.89 26.30 17.95
CA LEU A 142 2.11 26.46 19.38
C LEU A 142 0.76 26.92 19.94
N VAL A 143 0.05 26.03 20.62
CA VAL A 143 -1.12 26.44 21.41
C VAL A 143 -0.60 27.26 22.57
N ARG A 144 -0.93 28.55 22.51
CA ARG A 144 -0.71 29.55 23.54
C ARG A 144 -1.75 29.31 24.63
N THR A 145 -1.45 28.46 25.60
CA THR A 145 -2.24 28.41 26.84
C THR A 145 -1.75 29.55 27.72
N VAL A 146 -2.64 30.52 27.91
CA VAL A 146 -2.47 31.64 28.83
C VAL A 146 -2.32 31.09 30.25
N GLU A 147 -1.26 31.52 30.92
CA GLU A 147 -1.18 31.48 32.38
C GLU A 147 -2.28 32.40 32.92
N LEU A 148 -3.18 31.86 33.73
CA LEU A 148 -3.98 32.65 34.65
C LEU A 148 -3.71 32.12 36.06
N ASP A 149 -3.04 33.00 36.77
CA ASP A 149 -2.68 33.03 38.17
C ASP A 149 -3.71 32.41 39.12
N GLY A 150 -3.16 31.62 40.06
CA GLY A 150 -3.33 31.87 41.49
C GLY A 150 -4.73 31.68 42.10
N TYR A 151 -4.89 30.60 42.85
CA TYR A 151 -5.60 30.70 44.13
C TYR A 151 -4.99 29.77 45.19
N PRO A 152 -4.85 30.21 46.46
CA PRO A 152 -3.94 29.63 47.43
C PRO A 152 -4.56 28.53 48.32
N GLU A 153 -3.66 27.78 48.95
CA GLU A 153 -3.90 26.97 50.16
C GLU A 153 -4.47 27.81 51.30
N SER A 154 -5.51 27.29 51.98
CA SER A 154 -5.60 27.18 53.45
C SER A 154 -7.07 26.97 53.86
N HIS A 155 -7.43 25.82 54.43
CA HIS A 155 -7.70 25.65 55.88
C HIS A 155 -8.18 24.22 56.19
#